data_AF-A0AAW4YVU6-F1
#
_entry.id   AF-A0AAW4YVU6-F1
#
_cell.length_a   1.000
_cell.length_b   1.000
_cell.length_c   1.000
_cell.angle_alpha   90.00
_cell.angle_beta   90.00
_cell.angle_gamma   90.00
#
_symmetry.space_group_name_H-M   'P 1'
#
loop_
_entity.id
_entity.type
_entity.pdbx_description
1 polymer ?
#
loop_
_entity_poly.entity_id
_entity_poly.type
_entity_poly.pdbx_seq_one_letter_code
_entity_poly.pdbx_strand_id
1 'polypeptide(L)'
;MKASYAGLSFPSEPMSRSAAVEALERSGSCWRLALKPRGACGRERLPCALAEVGYRERVRLTPRARANLEALVGIILPGRETALELLVYQPLPVAEGGHHAPRDGWLILVGEEAAQLARWLLDDSAGHFLRHARLGRYTVTAARLSYFRSFLANNRFRHDEVLLDASLVLELYGVRKAECIDYLALAAEVRHRPRIRRNDDDSHHHRRSLREMLATPGCHFRLGELRCVSFEQIIRFKRSRGTFADRRDLSMMQALETGNRLAMLWHRALYEIDLGRRLLSDWLIQRIRPEASGQRLAFSHRWRRRRSH
;
A
#
# COMPACT_ATOMS: atom_id res chain seq x y z
N MET A 1 18.50 -35.14 -31.75
CA MET A 1 17.16 -34.77 -32.25
C MET A 1 16.87 -33.34 -31.82
N LYS A 2 16.70 -32.42 -32.78
CA LYS A 2 16.29 -31.04 -32.51
C LYS A 2 14.79 -31.03 -32.26
N ALA A 3 14.36 -30.75 -31.03
CA ALA A 3 12.96 -30.47 -30.75
C ALA A 3 12.59 -29.14 -31.43
N SER A 4 11.59 -29.20 -32.31
CA SER A 4 11.00 -28.04 -32.97
C SER A 4 10.11 -27.31 -31.95
N TYR A 5 10.54 -26.13 -31.51
CA TYR A 5 9.76 -25.22 -30.66
C TYR A 5 8.87 -24.34 -31.55
N ALA A 6 7.89 -24.95 -32.21
CA ALA A 6 6.88 -24.21 -32.97
C ALA A 6 5.80 -23.72 -31.99
N GLY A 7 5.75 -22.40 -31.73
CA GLY A 7 4.58 -21.75 -31.13
C GLY A 7 4.81 -20.89 -29.88
N LEU A 8 6.04 -20.79 -29.36
CA LEU A 8 6.36 -19.88 -28.26
C LEU A 8 7.03 -18.62 -28.82
N SER A 9 6.29 -17.52 -28.89
CA SER A 9 6.85 -16.19 -29.17
C SER A 9 7.50 -15.65 -27.90
N PHE A 10 8.82 -15.66 -27.86
CA PHE A 10 9.61 -15.19 -26.73
C PHE A 10 9.86 -13.68 -26.82
N PRO A 11 9.75 -12.91 -25.73
CA PRO A 11 10.12 -11.50 -25.74
C PRO A 11 11.63 -11.35 -25.93
N SER A 12 12.04 -10.63 -26.97
CA SER A 12 13.45 -10.32 -27.27
C SER A 12 14.07 -9.29 -26.32
N GLU A 13 13.26 -8.65 -25.48
CA GLU A 13 13.67 -7.61 -24.53
C GLU A 13 13.30 -7.99 -23.08
N PRO A 14 14.13 -7.63 -22.08
CA PRO A 14 13.81 -7.83 -20.68
C PRO A 14 12.54 -7.06 -20.30
N MET A 15 11.68 -7.69 -19.52
CA MET A 15 10.40 -7.11 -19.11
C MET A 15 10.61 -5.83 -18.30
N SER A 16 9.66 -4.89 -18.38
CA SER A 16 9.59 -3.80 -17.41
C SER A 16 9.09 -4.32 -16.05
N ARG A 17 9.25 -3.52 -14.97
CA ARG A 17 8.69 -3.86 -13.65
C ARG A 17 7.19 -4.11 -13.70
N SER A 18 6.44 -3.25 -14.40
CA SER A 18 4.99 -3.39 -14.53
C SER A 18 4.63 -4.66 -15.30
N ALA A 19 5.33 -4.95 -16.40
CA ALA A 19 5.10 -6.17 -17.17
C ALA A 19 5.40 -7.43 -16.34
N ALA A 20 6.42 -7.40 -15.48
CA ALA A 20 6.77 -8.51 -14.59
C ALA A 20 5.66 -8.78 -13.55
N VAL A 21 5.09 -7.74 -12.95
CA VAL A 21 3.94 -7.86 -12.04
C VAL A 21 2.72 -8.40 -12.80
N GLU A 22 2.38 -7.83 -13.94
CA GLU A 22 1.25 -8.26 -14.76
C GLU A 22 1.38 -9.73 -15.18
N ALA A 23 2.58 -10.17 -15.56
CA ALA A 23 2.81 -11.57 -15.94
C ALA A 23 2.59 -12.54 -14.77
N LEU A 24 2.95 -12.16 -13.54
CA LEU A 24 2.68 -12.96 -12.34
C LEU A 24 1.20 -12.93 -11.94
N GLU A 25 0.47 -11.85 -12.23
CA GLU A 25 -0.95 -11.70 -11.91
C GLU A 25 -1.91 -12.44 -12.86
N ARG A 26 -1.45 -12.84 -14.06
CA ARG A 26 -2.30 -13.57 -15.01
C ARG A 26 -2.78 -14.88 -14.42
N SER A 27 -4.08 -15.16 -14.58
CA SER A 27 -4.65 -16.45 -14.21
C SER A 27 -3.96 -17.59 -14.98
N GLY A 28 -3.58 -18.65 -14.27
CA GLY A 28 -2.82 -19.76 -14.87
C GLY A 28 -1.38 -19.41 -15.25
N SER A 29 -0.82 -18.32 -14.71
CA SER A 29 0.55 -17.89 -15.03
C SER A 29 1.57 -19.00 -14.76
N CYS A 30 2.43 -19.22 -15.77
CA CYS A 30 3.59 -20.09 -15.69
C CYS A 30 4.84 -19.37 -15.13
N TRP A 31 4.74 -18.05 -14.91
CA TRP A 31 5.81 -17.25 -14.32
C TRP A 31 5.93 -17.50 -12.82
N ARG A 32 7.17 -17.53 -12.34
CA ARG A 32 7.52 -17.77 -10.94
C ARG A 32 8.37 -16.62 -10.43
N LEU A 33 8.22 -16.31 -9.15
CA LEU A 33 9.04 -15.32 -8.46
C LEU A 33 10.08 -16.07 -7.61
N ALA A 34 11.36 -15.82 -7.86
CA ALA A 34 12.46 -16.35 -7.06
C ALA A 34 13.20 -15.23 -6.31
N LEU A 35 13.49 -15.48 -5.03
CA LEU A 35 14.17 -14.55 -4.14
C LEU A 35 15.36 -15.22 -3.46
N LYS A 36 16.51 -14.54 -3.41
CA LYS A 36 17.69 -15.04 -2.70
C LYS A 36 18.37 -13.93 -1.89
N PRO A 37 18.76 -14.20 -0.63
CA PRO A 37 19.59 -13.29 0.15
C PRO A 37 21.00 -13.23 -0.44
N ARG A 38 21.54 -12.02 -0.57
CA ARG A 38 22.91 -11.85 -1.07
C ARG A 38 23.93 -12.20 0.03
N GLY A 39 24.85 -13.12 -0.25
CA GLY A 39 25.87 -13.58 0.72
C GLY A 39 25.96 -15.09 0.86
N ALA A 40 24.98 -15.83 0.31
CA ALA A 40 25.10 -17.27 0.09
C ALA A 40 26.15 -17.53 -1.01
N CYS A 41 27.43 -17.63 -0.60
CA CYS A 41 28.56 -17.96 -1.47
C CYS A 41 28.32 -19.26 -2.23
N GLY A 42 28.25 -19.17 -3.55
CA GLY A 42 28.20 -20.31 -4.47
C GLY A 42 27.98 -19.81 -5.89
N ARG A 43 28.68 -20.41 -6.86
CA ARG A 43 28.54 -20.08 -8.30
C ARG A 43 27.06 -19.99 -8.67
N GLU A 44 26.69 -18.86 -9.27
CA GLU A 44 25.33 -18.47 -9.67
C GLU A 44 24.70 -19.54 -10.59
N ARG A 45 24.02 -20.52 -10.00
CA ARG A 45 23.02 -21.29 -10.72
C ARG A 45 21.68 -20.63 -10.44
N LEU A 46 21.04 -20.19 -11.53
CA LEU A 46 19.62 -19.84 -11.50
C LEU A 46 18.85 -21.01 -10.86
N PRO A 47 17.68 -20.75 -10.23
CA PRO A 47 16.86 -21.80 -9.61
C PRO A 47 16.62 -23.01 -10.52
N CYS A 48 16.74 -22.81 -11.83
CA CYS A 48 16.72 -23.84 -12.86
C CYS A 48 17.74 -23.50 -13.96
N ALA A 49 18.55 -24.48 -14.36
CA ALA A 49 19.49 -24.36 -15.48
C ALA A 49 18.81 -24.21 -16.85
N LEU A 50 17.50 -24.48 -16.91
CA LEU A 50 16.64 -24.42 -18.08
C LEU A 50 15.44 -23.49 -17.78
N ALA A 51 15.70 -22.20 -17.65
CA ALA A 51 14.68 -21.21 -17.33
C ALA A 51 14.86 -19.95 -18.18
N GLU A 52 13.76 -19.39 -18.67
CA GLU A 52 13.75 -18.08 -19.30
C GLU A 52 13.56 -17.01 -18.23
N VAL A 53 14.51 -16.08 -18.12
CA VAL A 53 14.44 -14.98 -17.16
C VAL A 53 13.81 -13.77 -17.87
N GLY A 54 12.58 -13.46 -17.50
CA GLY A 54 11.88 -12.29 -18.01
C GLY A 54 12.25 -11.02 -17.27
N TYR A 55 12.60 -11.13 -15.97
CA TYR A 55 12.96 -9.98 -15.14
C TYR A 55 14.00 -10.33 -14.08
N ARG A 56 14.95 -9.41 -13.83
CA ARG A 56 15.94 -9.52 -12.75
C ARG A 56 16.16 -8.15 -12.12
N GLU A 57 16.03 -8.08 -10.81
CA GLU A 57 16.32 -6.86 -10.05
C GLU A 57 16.99 -7.14 -8.71
N ARG A 58 17.81 -6.20 -8.26
CA ARG A 58 18.33 -6.16 -6.90
C ARG A 58 17.48 -5.22 -6.05
N VAL A 59 16.76 -5.77 -5.08
CA VAL A 59 15.90 -5.00 -4.18
C VAL A 59 16.58 -4.84 -2.83
N ARG A 60 16.75 -3.59 -2.38
CA ARG A 60 17.23 -3.29 -1.01
C ARG A 60 16.05 -3.08 -0.08
N LEU A 61 15.97 -3.90 0.96
CA LEU A 61 15.00 -3.80 2.05
C LEU A 61 15.65 -3.20 3.29
N THR A 62 15.10 -2.08 3.74
CA THR A 62 15.40 -1.56 5.08
C THR A 62 14.81 -2.52 6.13
N PRO A 63 15.32 -2.52 7.39
CA PRO A 63 14.73 -3.33 8.45
C PRO A 63 13.23 -3.08 8.64
N ARG A 64 12.79 -1.83 8.45
CA ARG A 64 11.36 -1.46 8.49
C ARG A 64 10.60 -2.05 7.32
N ALA A 65 11.13 -1.96 6.10
CA ALA A 65 10.48 -2.53 4.92
C ALA A 65 10.30 -4.05 5.06
N ARG A 66 11.33 -4.75 5.54
CA ARG A 66 11.26 -6.18 5.84
C ARG A 66 10.17 -6.50 6.87
N ALA A 67 10.18 -5.83 8.02
CA ALA A 67 9.18 -6.06 9.07
C ALA A 67 7.75 -5.77 8.59
N ASN A 68 7.56 -4.69 7.81
CA ASN A 68 6.26 -4.37 7.22
C ASN A 68 5.83 -5.42 6.19
N LEU A 69 6.74 -5.92 5.37
CA LEU A 69 6.45 -6.94 4.37
C LEU A 69 6.05 -8.26 5.03
N GLU A 70 6.82 -8.72 6.01
CA GLU A 70 6.51 -9.92 6.81
C GLU A 70 5.15 -9.79 7.50
N ALA A 71 4.82 -8.61 8.05
CA ALA A 71 3.53 -8.36 8.69
C ALA A 71 2.34 -8.30 7.71
N LEU A 72 2.56 -7.90 6.46
CA LEU A 72 1.49 -7.73 5.46
C LEU A 72 1.26 -8.96 4.59
N VAL A 73 2.32 -9.72 4.31
CA VAL A 73 2.29 -10.88 3.40
C VAL A 73 2.35 -12.20 4.19
N GLY A 74 2.85 -12.20 5.42
CA GLY A 74 3.02 -13.42 6.22
C GLY A 74 4.16 -14.32 5.76
N ILE A 75 4.96 -13.88 4.78
CA ILE A 75 6.13 -14.60 4.28
C ILE A 75 7.38 -14.13 5.05
N ILE A 76 8.07 -15.08 5.68
CA ILE A 76 9.37 -14.83 6.30
C ILE A 76 10.43 -14.84 5.22
N LEU A 77 11.09 -13.69 5.02
CA LEU A 77 12.15 -13.60 4.01
C LEU A 77 13.42 -14.33 4.47
N PRO A 78 14.06 -15.11 3.59
CA PRO A 78 15.27 -15.82 3.95
C PRO A 78 16.41 -14.87 4.35
N GLY A 79 17.28 -15.34 5.25
CA GLY A 79 18.46 -14.61 5.73
C GLY A 79 18.17 -13.33 6.52
N ARG A 80 19.22 -12.66 7.01
CA ARG A 80 19.15 -11.32 7.63
C ARG A 80 19.55 -10.19 6.69
N GLU A 81 19.85 -10.55 5.44
CA GLU A 81 20.39 -9.64 4.45
C GLU A 81 19.39 -8.57 4.06
N THR A 82 19.93 -7.37 3.83
CA THR A 82 19.17 -6.19 3.41
C THR A 82 19.04 -6.10 1.90
N ALA A 83 19.75 -6.95 1.14
CA ALA A 83 19.65 -7.01 -0.30
C ALA A 83 19.12 -8.38 -0.72
N LEU A 84 18.05 -8.37 -1.50
CA LEU A 84 17.48 -9.53 -2.16
C LEU A 84 17.77 -9.45 -3.65
N GLU A 85 18.13 -10.60 -4.20
CA GLU A 85 18.07 -10.81 -5.64
C GLU A 85 16.69 -11.35 -5.99
N LEU A 86 16.00 -10.65 -6.89
CA LEU A 86 14.66 -10.97 -7.36
C LEU A 86 14.73 -11.39 -8.82
N LEU A 87 14.09 -12.52 -9.13
CA LEU A 87 13.98 -13.06 -10.48
C LEU A 87 12.53 -13.38 -10.79
N VAL A 88 12.04 -12.95 -11.95
CA VAL A 88 10.79 -13.45 -12.54
C VAL A 88 11.15 -14.28 -13.75
N TYR A 89 10.77 -15.55 -13.71
CA TYR A 89 11.22 -16.52 -14.70
C TYR A 89 10.13 -17.53 -15.04
N GLN A 90 10.22 -18.11 -16.23
CA GLN A 90 9.40 -19.24 -16.65
C GLN A 90 10.27 -20.50 -16.74
N PRO A 91 9.89 -21.61 -16.09
CA PRO A 91 10.60 -22.88 -16.26
C PRO A 91 10.36 -23.40 -17.69
N LEU A 92 11.41 -23.87 -18.38
CA LEU A 92 11.21 -24.60 -19.63
C LEU A 92 10.52 -25.95 -19.35
N PRO A 93 9.62 -26.42 -20.23
CA PRO A 93 9.05 -27.75 -20.13
C PRO A 93 10.18 -28.78 -20.24
N VAL A 94 10.37 -29.57 -19.18
CA VAL A 94 11.37 -30.63 -19.12
C VAL A 94 10.74 -31.90 -19.71
N ALA A 95 11.37 -32.51 -20.70
CA ALA A 95 11.01 -33.86 -21.14
C ALA A 95 11.10 -34.81 -19.94
N GLU A 96 10.06 -35.62 -19.73
CA GLU A 96 9.84 -36.44 -18.53
C GLU A 96 11.13 -37.07 -17.96
N GLY A 97 11.43 -36.81 -16.68
CA GLY A 97 12.50 -37.50 -15.93
C GLY A 97 13.40 -36.64 -15.04
N GLY A 98 13.38 -35.31 -15.16
CA GLY A 98 14.25 -34.43 -14.35
C GLY A 98 13.58 -33.87 -13.09
N HIS A 99 13.76 -34.51 -11.93
CA HIS A 99 13.45 -33.88 -10.64
C HIS A 99 14.47 -32.78 -10.34
N HIS A 100 14.10 -31.52 -10.51
CA HIS A 100 14.87 -30.38 -10.00
C HIS A 100 14.38 -30.00 -8.60
N ALA A 101 15.04 -30.56 -7.59
CA ALA A 101 14.90 -30.10 -6.21
C ALA A 101 15.44 -28.65 -6.10
N PRO A 102 14.76 -27.75 -5.36
CA PRO A 102 15.29 -26.42 -5.07
C PRO A 102 16.51 -26.57 -4.17
N ARG A 103 17.69 -26.66 -4.77
CA ARG A 103 18.98 -26.50 -4.09
C ARG A 103 19.43 -25.06 -4.35
N ASP A 104 20.03 -24.42 -3.36
CA ASP A 104 20.75 -23.13 -3.44
C ASP A 104 20.10 -21.87 -2.82
N GLY A 105 19.23 -22.04 -1.82
CA GLY A 105 18.81 -20.94 -0.93
C GLY A 105 17.86 -19.91 -1.57
N TRP A 106 17.25 -20.27 -2.70
CA TRP A 106 16.18 -19.52 -3.35
C TRP A 106 14.82 -19.84 -2.69
N LEU A 107 14.08 -18.80 -2.33
CA LEU A 107 12.65 -18.90 -2.06
C LEU A 107 11.91 -18.75 -3.40
N ILE A 108 11.18 -19.78 -3.80
CA ILE A 108 10.41 -19.79 -5.05
C ILE A 108 8.93 -19.70 -4.69
N LEU A 109 8.24 -18.73 -5.28
CA LEU A 109 6.82 -18.49 -5.11
C LEU A 109 6.10 -18.62 -6.44
N VAL A 110 4.85 -19.05 -6.37
CA VAL A 110 3.97 -19.27 -7.52
C VAL A 110 2.59 -18.67 -7.26
N GLY A 111 1.84 -18.39 -8.32
CA GLY A 111 0.44 -17.94 -8.23
C GLY A 111 0.27 -16.65 -7.42
N GLU A 112 -0.72 -16.63 -6.53
CA GLU A 112 -1.12 -15.44 -5.78
C GLU A 112 -0.02 -14.91 -4.85
N GLU A 113 0.76 -15.80 -4.21
CA GLU A 113 1.86 -15.39 -3.34
C GLU A 113 2.94 -14.65 -4.11
N ALA A 114 3.29 -15.14 -5.31
CA ALA A 114 4.25 -14.49 -6.19
C ALA A 114 3.75 -13.12 -6.65
N ALA A 115 2.48 -13.04 -7.08
CA ALA A 115 1.85 -11.79 -7.48
C ALA A 115 1.77 -10.78 -6.34
N GLN A 116 1.37 -11.21 -5.14
CA GLN A 116 1.27 -10.34 -3.97
C GLN A 116 2.63 -9.78 -3.56
N LEU A 117 3.66 -10.62 -3.55
CA LEU A 117 5.01 -10.19 -3.21
C LEU A 117 5.62 -9.29 -4.29
N ALA A 118 5.39 -9.61 -5.56
CA ALA A 118 5.83 -8.77 -6.68
C ALA A 118 5.21 -7.38 -6.63
N ARG A 119 3.90 -7.26 -6.36
CA ARG A 119 3.25 -5.95 -6.14
C ARG A 119 3.96 -5.12 -5.07
N TRP A 120 4.34 -5.75 -3.97
CA TRP A 120 5.00 -5.04 -2.87
C TRP A 120 6.42 -4.59 -3.21
N LEU A 121 7.17 -5.40 -3.96
CA LEU A 121 8.59 -5.16 -4.23
C LEU A 121 8.86 -4.36 -5.51
N LEU A 122 8.00 -4.49 -6.52
CA LEU A 122 8.20 -3.91 -7.85
C LEU A 122 7.32 -2.67 -8.12
N ASP A 123 6.24 -2.47 -7.38
CA ASP A 123 5.46 -1.23 -7.44
C ASP A 123 6.14 -0.13 -6.60
N ASP A 124 6.41 1.03 -7.20
CA ASP A 124 7.10 2.12 -6.52
C ASP A 124 6.29 2.72 -5.36
N SER A 125 4.97 2.83 -5.51
CA SER A 125 4.06 3.34 -4.48
C SER A 125 3.97 2.37 -3.30
N ALA A 126 3.83 1.08 -3.58
CA ALA A 126 3.79 0.03 -2.57
C ALA A 126 5.15 -0.11 -1.87
N GLY A 127 6.25 -0.06 -2.62
CA GLY A 127 7.60 -0.08 -2.09
C GLY A 127 7.88 1.15 -1.21
N HIS A 128 7.41 2.33 -1.59
CA HIS A 128 7.46 3.52 -0.73
C HIS A 128 6.67 3.32 0.56
N PHE A 129 5.46 2.78 0.48
CA PHE A 129 4.67 2.43 1.66
C PHE A 129 5.44 1.48 2.60
N LEU A 130 6.01 0.38 2.08
CA LEU A 130 6.78 -0.56 2.91
C LEU A 130 7.94 0.10 3.64
N ARG A 131 8.69 0.97 2.98
CA ARG A 131 9.88 1.61 3.57
C ARG A 131 9.53 2.59 4.69
N HIS A 132 8.39 3.26 4.61
CA HIS A 132 8.07 4.37 5.52
C HIS A 132 6.93 4.09 6.49
N ALA A 133 6.05 3.14 6.20
CA ALA A 133 4.86 2.87 7.01
C ALA A 133 5.17 2.45 8.44
N ARG A 134 4.28 2.82 9.36
CA ARG A 134 4.36 2.47 10.78
C ARG A 134 3.02 1.91 11.24
N LEU A 135 2.70 0.70 10.74
CA LEU A 135 1.38 0.07 10.87
C LEU A 135 0.88 -0.04 12.33
N GLY A 136 1.79 -0.21 13.30
CA GLY A 136 1.47 -0.27 14.73
C GLY A 136 1.50 1.07 15.48
N ARG A 137 1.70 2.22 14.81
CA ARG A 137 1.87 3.50 15.51
C ARG A 137 0.61 3.92 16.28
N TYR A 138 -0.55 3.57 15.76
CA TYR A 138 -1.84 3.88 16.34
C TYR A 138 -2.66 2.61 16.50
N THR A 139 -3.07 2.32 17.73
CA THR A 139 -3.82 1.10 18.06
C THR A 139 -5.18 1.01 17.37
N VAL A 140 -5.75 2.16 17.00
CA VAL A 140 -7.07 2.25 16.34
C VAL A 140 -7.04 1.96 14.83
N THR A 141 -5.86 1.94 14.20
CA THR A 141 -5.73 1.82 12.73
C THR A 141 -6.36 0.53 12.21
N ALA A 142 -6.08 -0.61 12.85
CA ALA A 142 -6.63 -1.90 12.45
C ALA A 142 -8.18 -1.92 12.52
N ALA A 143 -8.74 -1.36 13.60
CA ALA A 143 -10.19 -1.23 13.76
C ALA A 143 -10.82 -0.33 12.68
N ARG A 144 -10.13 0.74 12.28
CA ARG A 144 -10.59 1.64 11.19
C ARG A 144 -10.55 0.97 9.83
N LEU A 145 -9.49 0.22 9.53
CA LEU A 145 -9.42 -0.58 8.31
C LEU A 145 -10.56 -1.61 8.25
N SER A 146 -10.80 -2.34 9.34
CA SER A 146 -11.91 -3.30 9.44
C SER A 146 -13.28 -2.61 9.29
N TYR A 147 -13.45 -1.45 9.93
CA TYR A 147 -14.67 -0.65 9.82
C TYR A 147 -14.92 -0.17 8.37
N PHE A 148 -13.86 0.25 7.67
CA PHE A 148 -13.94 0.64 6.27
C PHE A 148 -14.21 -0.54 5.33
N ARG A 149 -13.55 -1.69 5.51
CA ARG A 149 -13.86 -2.92 4.74
C ARG A 149 -15.32 -3.32 4.90
N SER A 150 -15.83 -3.28 6.13
CA SER A 150 -17.24 -3.54 6.40
C SER A 150 -18.14 -2.55 5.67
N PHE A 151 -17.77 -1.27 5.63
CA PHE A 151 -18.51 -0.26 4.86
C PHE A 151 -18.54 -0.57 3.36
N LEU A 152 -17.41 -1.00 2.78
CA LEU A 152 -17.34 -1.37 1.36
C LEU A 152 -18.24 -2.57 1.05
N ALA A 153 -18.15 -3.62 1.86
CA ALA A 153 -18.96 -4.83 1.69
C ALA A 153 -20.47 -4.53 1.79
N ASN A 154 -20.88 -3.70 2.77
CA ASN A 154 -22.29 -3.36 2.97
C ASN A 154 -22.87 -2.48 1.84
N ASN A 155 -22.01 -1.75 1.13
CA ASN A 155 -22.39 -0.97 -0.05
C ASN A 155 -22.11 -1.71 -1.36
N ARG A 156 -21.66 -2.97 -1.30
CA ARG A 156 -21.37 -3.83 -2.47
C ARG A 156 -20.40 -3.18 -3.46
N PHE A 157 -19.45 -2.40 -2.96
CA PHE A 157 -18.43 -1.80 -3.80
C PHE A 157 -17.53 -2.88 -4.40
N ARG A 158 -17.23 -2.75 -5.70
CA ARG A 158 -16.11 -3.49 -6.26
C ARG A 158 -14.80 -2.85 -5.81
N HIS A 159 -13.77 -3.69 -5.66
CA HIS A 159 -12.45 -3.25 -5.20
C HIS A 159 -11.74 -2.30 -6.19
N ASP A 160 -12.17 -2.26 -7.45
CA ASP A 160 -11.66 -1.42 -8.51
C ASP A 160 -12.46 -0.13 -8.73
N GLU A 161 -13.45 0.15 -7.87
CA GLU A 161 -14.31 1.34 -7.97
C GLU A 161 -14.07 2.37 -6.86
N VAL A 162 -13.23 2.03 -5.87
CA VAL A 162 -13.03 2.83 -4.66
C VAL A 162 -11.56 3.05 -4.37
N LEU A 163 -11.22 4.29 -3.99
CA LEU A 163 -9.91 4.65 -3.44
C LEU A 163 -10.06 5.14 -2.00
N LEU A 164 -9.27 4.55 -1.11
CA LEU A 164 -9.04 5.10 0.23
C LEU A 164 -8.14 6.33 0.13
N ASP A 165 -8.65 7.47 0.57
CA ASP A 165 -8.01 8.77 0.40
C ASP A 165 -7.07 9.14 1.58
N ALA A 166 -6.47 10.33 1.53
CA ALA A 166 -5.30 10.74 2.28
C ALA A 166 -5.34 10.49 3.79
N SER A 167 -6.48 10.74 4.46
CA SER A 167 -6.53 10.76 5.93
C SER A 167 -6.11 9.45 6.59
N LEU A 168 -6.68 8.32 6.17
CA LEU A 168 -6.33 7.02 6.74
C LEU A 168 -4.99 6.51 6.20
N VAL A 169 -4.62 6.88 4.97
CA VAL A 169 -3.30 6.54 4.41
C VAL A 169 -2.18 7.19 5.23
N LEU A 170 -2.30 8.47 5.59
CA LEU A 170 -1.32 9.15 6.45
C LEU A 170 -1.25 8.55 7.86
N GLU A 171 -2.37 8.03 8.37
CA GLU A 171 -2.38 7.25 9.62
C GLU A 171 -1.59 5.95 9.50
N LEU A 172 -1.72 5.21 8.38
CA LEU A 172 -0.92 4.01 8.10
C LEU A 172 0.58 4.31 7.97
N TYR A 173 0.93 5.45 7.38
CA TYR A 173 2.30 5.95 7.38
C TYR A 173 2.81 6.36 8.77
N GLY A 174 1.92 6.48 9.76
CA GLY A 174 2.24 6.89 11.13
C GLY A 174 2.41 8.40 11.32
N VAL A 175 2.04 9.19 10.31
CA VAL A 175 2.21 10.66 10.25
C VAL A 175 1.33 11.32 11.30
N ARG A 176 0.02 11.11 11.24
CA ARG A 176 -0.98 11.65 12.18
C ARG A 176 -2.19 10.72 12.30
N LYS A 177 -3.03 10.91 13.32
CA LYS A 177 -4.31 10.20 13.39
C LYS A 177 -5.31 10.80 12.39
N ALA A 178 -6.03 9.96 11.69
CA ALA A 178 -7.21 10.33 10.93
C ALA A 178 -8.35 10.73 11.89
N GLU A 179 -9.06 11.81 11.56
CA GLU A 179 -10.31 12.19 12.25
C GLU A 179 -11.48 11.42 11.65
N CYS A 180 -11.56 11.40 10.31
CA CYS A 180 -12.50 10.64 9.49
C CYS A 180 -11.74 9.75 8.50
N ILE A 181 -12.44 8.75 7.96
CA ILE A 181 -11.97 7.92 6.84
C ILE A 181 -12.53 8.55 5.56
N ASP A 182 -11.65 9.16 4.78
CA ASP A 182 -12.02 9.77 3.51
C ASP A 182 -11.84 8.75 2.37
N TYR A 183 -12.75 8.77 1.38
CA TYR A 183 -12.66 7.91 0.21
C TYR A 183 -13.23 8.59 -1.05
N LEU A 184 -12.84 8.08 -2.22
CA LEU A 184 -13.39 8.43 -3.52
C LEU A 184 -14.03 7.18 -4.13
N ALA A 185 -15.17 7.32 -4.81
CA ALA A 185 -15.86 6.17 -5.42
C ALA A 185 -16.52 6.53 -6.76
N LEU A 186 -16.59 5.56 -7.68
CA LEU A 186 -17.30 5.72 -8.96
C LEU A 186 -18.82 5.61 -8.79
N ALA A 187 -19.32 4.79 -7.87
CA ALA A 187 -20.76 4.63 -7.65
C ALA A 187 -21.38 5.87 -7.01
N ALA A 188 -22.59 6.26 -7.43
CA ALA A 188 -23.25 7.48 -6.96
C ALA A 188 -23.96 7.28 -5.60
N GLU A 189 -24.61 6.14 -5.38
CA GLU A 189 -25.43 5.90 -4.20
C GLU A 189 -24.71 5.06 -3.15
N VAL A 190 -24.73 5.54 -1.90
CA VAL A 190 -24.12 4.86 -0.76
C VAL A 190 -24.95 5.03 0.50
N ARG A 191 -25.08 3.94 1.25
CA ARG A 191 -25.53 3.98 2.64
C ARG A 191 -24.45 4.61 3.48
N HIS A 192 -24.68 5.86 3.88
CA HIS A 192 -23.78 6.64 4.70
C HIS A 192 -23.44 5.92 6.02
N ARG A 193 -22.20 6.09 6.48
CA ARG A 193 -21.76 5.64 7.81
C ARG A 193 -21.03 6.75 8.56
N PRO A 194 -21.24 6.88 9.88
CA PRO A 194 -20.52 7.86 10.68
C PRO A 194 -19.00 7.71 10.52
N ARG A 195 -18.32 8.85 10.37
CA ARG A 195 -16.86 8.98 10.24
C ARG A 195 -16.27 8.34 8.98
N ILE A 196 -17.10 7.98 8.01
CA ILE A 196 -16.66 7.65 6.65
C ILE A 196 -17.24 8.73 5.76
N ARG A 197 -16.36 9.49 5.11
CA ARG A 197 -16.74 10.66 4.31
C ARG A 197 -16.29 10.45 2.87
N ARG A 198 -17.23 10.67 1.94
CA ARG A 198 -16.91 10.74 0.53
C ARG A 198 -16.28 12.10 0.25
N ASN A 199 -15.13 12.12 -0.43
CA ASN A 199 -14.33 13.33 -0.62
C ASN A 199 -14.42 13.89 -2.05
N ASP A 200 -15.60 13.78 -2.66
CA ASP A 200 -15.81 14.18 -4.06
C ASP A 200 -15.64 15.69 -4.26
N ASP A 201 -16.04 16.52 -3.28
CA ASP A 201 -15.95 17.98 -3.36
C ASP A 201 -14.50 18.46 -3.58
N ASP A 202 -13.55 17.80 -2.93
CA ASP A 202 -12.12 18.11 -3.04
C ASP A 202 -11.42 17.31 -4.14
N SER A 203 -12.11 16.40 -4.84
CA SER A 203 -11.49 15.45 -5.76
C SER A 203 -10.72 16.11 -6.90
N HIS A 204 -11.17 17.29 -7.34
CA HIS A 204 -10.52 18.10 -8.38
C HIS A 204 -9.07 18.49 -8.02
N HIS A 205 -8.71 18.56 -6.73
CA HIS A 205 -7.35 18.85 -6.29
C HIS A 205 -6.35 17.72 -6.58
N HIS A 206 -6.81 16.50 -6.88
CA HIS A 206 -5.94 15.43 -7.36
C HIS A 206 -5.38 15.69 -8.77
N ARG A 207 -5.95 16.66 -9.51
CA ARG A 207 -5.60 16.98 -10.90
C ARG A 207 -5.74 15.80 -11.87
N ARG A 208 -6.52 14.80 -11.49
CA ARG A 208 -6.84 13.58 -12.25
C ARG A 208 -8.23 13.13 -11.86
N SER A 209 -8.95 12.55 -12.80
CA SER A 209 -10.24 11.91 -12.50
C SER A 209 -10.04 10.65 -11.67
N LEU A 210 -11.06 10.21 -10.92
CA LEU A 210 -10.99 8.96 -10.17
C LEU A 210 -10.70 7.76 -11.10
N ARG A 211 -11.29 7.73 -12.31
CA ARG A 211 -11.01 6.68 -13.31
C ARG A 211 -9.54 6.67 -13.72
N GLU A 212 -8.94 7.83 -13.98
CA GLU A 212 -7.52 7.95 -14.29
C GLU A 212 -6.63 7.50 -13.12
N MET A 213 -6.99 7.88 -11.89
CA MET A 213 -6.24 7.49 -10.69
C MET A 213 -6.29 5.97 -10.47
N LEU A 214 -7.44 5.33 -10.72
CA LEU A 214 -7.62 3.88 -10.64
C LEU A 214 -6.91 3.14 -11.78
N ALA A 215 -6.77 3.75 -12.95
CA ALA A 215 -6.09 3.16 -14.10
C ALA A 215 -4.56 3.36 -14.09
N THR A 216 -4.04 4.35 -13.34
CA THR A 216 -2.61 4.66 -13.32
C THR A 216 -1.90 4.00 -12.13
N PRO A 217 -0.96 3.05 -12.34
CA PRO A 217 -0.25 2.35 -11.26
C PRO A 217 0.52 3.27 -10.28
N GLY A 218 0.93 4.46 -10.69
CA GLY A 218 1.61 5.43 -9.81
C GLY A 218 0.68 6.25 -8.89
N CYS A 219 -0.63 6.20 -9.10
CA CYS A 219 -1.60 7.00 -8.33
C CYS A 219 -2.12 6.29 -7.08
N HIS A 220 -1.91 4.97 -6.97
CA HIS A 220 -2.43 4.17 -5.89
C HIS A 220 -1.51 2.97 -5.61
N PHE A 221 -1.74 2.29 -4.50
CA PHE A 221 -1.15 0.98 -4.21
C PHE A 221 -2.21 0.09 -3.54
N ARG A 222 -2.05 -1.23 -3.61
CA ARG A 222 -2.97 -2.18 -2.97
C ARG A 222 -2.50 -2.58 -1.58
N LEU A 223 -3.38 -2.46 -0.60
CA LEU A 223 -3.23 -2.98 0.76
C LEU A 223 -4.27 -4.08 0.99
N GLY A 224 -3.92 -5.31 0.59
CA GLY A 224 -4.89 -6.39 0.44
C GLY A 224 -5.92 -6.03 -0.64
N GLU A 225 -7.20 -6.10 -0.30
CA GLU A 225 -8.30 -5.75 -1.22
C GLU A 225 -8.51 -4.25 -1.39
N LEU A 226 -7.91 -3.42 -0.52
CA LEU A 226 -8.10 -1.97 -0.55
C LEU A 226 -7.11 -1.30 -1.50
N ARG A 227 -7.58 -0.40 -2.36
CA ARG A 227 -6.71 0.53 -3.09
C ARG A 227 -6.57 1.81 -2.28
N CYS A 228 -5.34 2.20 -2.00
CA CYS A 228 -4.97 3.39 -1.24
C CYS A 228 -4.35 4.41 -2.20
N VAL A 229 -4.70 5.70 -2.08
CA VAL A 229 -4.02 6.76 -2.83
C VAL A 229 -2.52 6.76 -2.49
N SER A 230 -1.66 6.87 -3.51
CA SER A 230 -0.21 6.85 -3.32
C SER A 230 0.27 8.08 -2.55
N PHE A 231 1.40 7.95 -1.85
CA PHE A 231 1.95 9.05 -1.05
C PHE A 231 2.22 10.30 -1.89
N GLU A 232 2.76 10.12 -3.09
CA GLU A 232 3.00 11.23 -4.03
C GLU A 232 1.69 11.88 -4.49
N GLN A 233 0.66 11.09 -4.77
CA GLN A 233 -0.64 11.62 -5.16
C GLN A 233 -1.31 12.40 -4.02
N ILE A 234 -1.08 12.00 -2.75
CA ILE A 234 -1.49 12.80 -1.57
C ILE A 234 -0.72 14.12 -1.51
N ILE A 235 0.60 14.14 -1.79
CA ILE A 235 1.38 15.38 -1.85
C ILE A 235 0.78 16.33 -2.89
N ARG A 236 0.48 15.83 -4.10
CA ARG A 236 -0.12 16.63 -5.19
C ARG A 236 -1.47 17.21 -4.78
N PHE A 237 -2.35 16.38 -4.22
CA PHE A 237 -3.65 16.81 -3.68
C PHE A 237 -3.50 17.94 -2.65
N LYS A 238 -2.65 17.75 -1.65
CA LYS A 238 -2.46 18.70 -0.55
C LYS A 238 -1.81 20.01 -1.00
N ARG A 239 -0.85 19.94 -1.93
CA ARG A 239 -0.25 21.13 -2.54
C ARG A 239 -1.27 21.94 -3.34
N SER A 240 -2.16 21.25 -4.06
CA SER A 240 -3.19 21.92 -4.85
C SER A 240 -4.28 22.57 -3.98
N ARG A 241 -4.67 21.94 -2.86
CA ARG A 241 -5.71 22.47 -1.95
C ARG A 241 -5.17 23.56 -1.02
N GLY A 242 -3.95 23.41 -0.52
CA GLY A 242 -3.21 24.49 0.14
C GLY A 242 -3.69 24.95 1.52
N THR A 243 -4.60 24.22 2.18
CA THR A 243 -5.10 24.60 3.51
C THR A 243 -3.99 24.61 4.57
N PHE A 244 -4.24 25.27 5.71
CA PHE A 244 -3.31 25.24 6.83
C PHE A 244 -3.05 23.82 7.36
N ALA A 245 -4.08 22.95 7.35
CA ALA A 245 -3.93 21.54 7.69
C ALA A 245 -3.05 20.81 6.67
N ASP A 246 -3.19 21.11 5.37
CA ASP A 246 -2.38 20.51 4.31
C ASP A 246 -0.91 20.89 4.41
N ARG A 247 -0.59 22.15 4.72
CA ARG A 247 0.80 22.59 4.90
C ARG A 247 1.50 21.81 6.01
N ARG A 248 0.81 21.59 7.14
CA ARG A 248 1.35 20.79 8.25
C ARG A 248 1.51 19.32 7.88
N ASP A 249 0.52 18.75 7.19
CA ASP A 249 0.62 17.38 6.68
C ASP A 249 1.83 17.24 5.75
N LEU A 250 2.03 18.17 4.81
CA LEU A 250 3.17 18.20 3.91
C LEU A 250 4.51 18.30 4.66
N SER A 251 4.59 19.13 5.71
CA SER A 251 5.82 19.20 6.54
C SER A 251 6.09 17.90 7.29
N MET A 252 5.07 17.23 7.82
CA MET A 252 5.25 15.92 8.45
C MET A 252 5.61 14.84 7.41
N MET A 253 5.01 14.86 6.22
CA MET A 253 5.34 13.95 5.13
C MET A 253 6.81 14.11 4.70
N GLN A 254 7.28 15.35 4.53
CA GLN A 254 8.68 15.64 4.24
C GLN A 254 9.63 15.18 5.36
N ALA A 255 9.24 15.38 6.63
CA ALA A 255 10.01 14.88 7.76
C ALA A 255 10.08 13.33 7.80
N LEU A 256 9.04 12.64 7.32
CA LEU A 256 9.04 11.19 7.18
C LEU A 256 10.01 10.70 6.10
N GLU A 257 10.03 11.37 4.94
CA GLU A 257 10.90 11.03 3.81
C GLU A 257 12.37 11.30 4.13
N THR A 258 12.66 12.48 4.70
CA THR A 258 14.02 12.88 5.10
C THR A 258 14.53 12.17 6.36
N GLY A 259 13.66 11.46 7.08
CA GLY A 259 14.01 10.81 8.34
C GLY A 259 14.25 11.79 9.51
N ASN A 260 13.92 13.07 9.35
CA ASN A 260 14.11 14.09 10.38
C ASN A 260 13.10 13.90 11.54
N ARG A 261 13.55 13.23 12.60
CA ARG A 261 12.73 12.90 13.77
C ARG A 261 12.29 14.13 14.56
N LEU A 262 13.14 15.15 14.67
CA LEU A 262 12.82 16.37 15.41
C LEU A 262 11.72 17.17 14.69
N ALA A 263 11.86 17.36 13.37
CA ALA A 263 10.82 18.00 12.57
C ALA A 263 9.49 17.23 12.65
N MET A 264 9.54 15.89 12.56
CA MET A 264 8.36 15.05 12.71
C MET A 264 7.68 15.25 14.07
N LEU A 265 8.44 15.26 15.17
CA LEU A 265 7.90 15.48 16.52
C LEU A 265 7.31 16.88 16.66
N TRP A 266 8.00 17.91 16.16
CA TRP A 266 7.55 19.29 16.20
C TRP A 266 6.23 19.50 15.46
N HIS A 267 6.17 19.12 14.17
CA HIS A 267 4.96 19.30 13.37
C HIS A 267 3.78 18.49 13.91
N ARG A 268 4.06 17.34 14.53
CA ARG A 268 3.03 16.54 15.20
C ARG A 268 2.53 17.17 16.48
N ALA A 269 3.39 17.78 17.30
CA ALA A 269 2.95 18.54 18.46
C ALA A 269 2.00 19.68 18.04
N LEU A 270 2.36 20.41 16.98
CA LEU A 270 1.49 21.44 16.39
C LEU A 270 0.17 20.86 15.86
N TYR A 271 0.18 19.64 15.32
CA TYR A 271 -1.04 18.94 14.91
C TYR A 271 -1.97 18.68 16.11
N GLU A 272 -1.45 18.10 17.19
CA GLU A 272 -2.23 17.75 18.37
C GLU A 272 -2.77 18.99 19.10
N ILE A 273 -1.99 20.09 19.16
CA ILE A 273 -2.44 21.37 19.75
C ILE A 273 -3.64 21.93 18.98
N ASP A 274 -3.56 21.99 17.66
CA ASP A 274 -4.67 22.49 16.84
C ASP A 274 -5.89 21.55 16.89
N LEU A 275 -5.68 20.23 16.94
CA LEU A 275 -6.76 19.28 17.13
C LEU A 275 -7.45 19.52 18.49
N GLY A 276 -6.68 19.72 19.56
CA GLY A 276 -7.20 20.08 20.87
C GLY A 276 -8.00 21.38 20.85
N ARG A 277 -7.50 22.41 20.16
CA ARG A 277 -8.20 23.68 19.97
C ARG A 277 -9.53 23.49 19.25
N ARG A 278 -9.56 22.76 18.13
CA ARG A 278 -10.79 22.50 17.36
C ARG A 278 -11.83 21.75 18.20
N LEU A 279 -11.41 20.73 18.94
CA LEU A 279 -12.29 19.97 19.84
C LEU A 279 -12.83 20.83 20.99
N LEU A 280 -12.02 21.72 21.55
CA LEU A 280 -12.45 22.66 22.59
C LEU A 280 -13.47 23.65 22.02
N SER A 281 -13.21 24.21 20.82
CA SER A 281 -14.15 25.10 20.13
C SER A 281 -15.48 24.41 19.85
N ASP A 282 -15.46 23.19 19.32
CA ASP A 282 -16.68 22.41 19.07
C ASP A 282 -17.45 22.13 20.38
N TRP A 283 -16.75 21.79 21.46
CA TRP A 283 -17.35 21.58 22.77
C TRP A 283 -17.98 22.86 23.35
N LEU A 284 -17.31 24.01 23.20
CA LEU A 284 -17.84 25.32 23.62
C LEU A 284 -19.08 25.70 22.82
N ILE A 285 -19.05 25.53 21.50
CA ILE A 285 -20.21 25.79 20.62
C ILE A 285 -21.40 24.93 21.04
N GLN A 286 -21.16 23.65 21.35
CA GLN A 286 -22.21 22.75 21.85
C GLN A 286 -22.82 23.20 23.18
N ARG A 287 -22.02 23.80 24.08
CA ARG A 287 -22.53 24.36 25.33
C ARG A 287 -23.34 25.64 25.15
N ILE A 288 -22.97 26.48 24.17
CA ILE A 288 -23.59 27.80 23.97
C ILE A 288 -24.83 27.70 23.05
N ARG A 289 -24.83 26.79 22.06
CA ARG A 289 -25.92 26.62 21.09
C ARG A 289 -26.29 25.14 20.89
N PRO A 290 -27.00 24.52 21.84
CA PRO A 290 -27.40 23.12 21.74
C PRO A 290 -28.33 22.85 20.55
N GLU A 291 -29.22 23.77 20.18
CA GLU A 291 -30.20 23.60 19.10
C GLU A 291 -29.58 23.60 17.69
N ALA A 292 -28.43 24.27 17.49
CA ALA A 292 -27.71 24.29 16.21
C ALA A 292 -26.99 22.97 15.89
N SER A 293 -27.05 21.98 16.79
CA SER A 293 -26.26 20.74 16.71
C SER A 293 -27.07 19.49 16.33
N GLY A 294 -28.35 19.66 15.94
CA GLY A 294 -29.29 18.63 15.47
C GLY A 294 -28.70 17.56 14.54
N GLN A 295 -27.78 17.94 13.65
CA GLN A 295 -27.15 17.02 12.69
C GLN A 295 -25.75 16.50 13.12
N ARG A 296 -25.12 17.07 14.15
CA ARG A 296 -23.80 16.63 14.68
C ARG A 296 -23.93 15.66 15.87
N LEU A 297 -25.15 15.34 16.30
CA LEU A 297 -25.50 14.66 17.55
C LEU A 297 -25.14 13.17 17.68
N ALA A 298 -24.60 12.50 16.65
CA ALA A 298 -24.18 11.08 16.74
C ALA A 298 -22.66 10.87 16.90
N PHE A 299 -21.84 11.93 16.83
CA PHE A 299 -20.46 11.81 16.35
C PHE A 299 -19.34 11.74 17.42
N SER A 300 -19.57 12.18 18.66
CA SER A 300 -18.49 12.33 19.66
C SER A 300 -18.48 11.30 20.79
N HIS A 301 -19.63 10.72 21.16
CA HIS A 301 -19.79 10.05 22.46
C HIS A 301 -19.30 8.59 22.55
N ARG A 302 -19.14 7.84 21.45
CA ARG A 302 -18.86 6.39 21.53
C ARG A 302 -17.39 5.98 21.70
N TRP A 303 -16.42 6.90 21.60
CA TRP A 303 -14.98 6.57 21.69
C TRP A 303 -14.25 7.13 22.93
N ARG A 304 -14.90 7.94 23.78
CA ARG A 304 -14.32 8.30 25.10
C ARG A 304 -14.21 7.11 26.06
N ARG A 305 -14.94 6.00 25.83
CA ARG A 305 -14.93 4.81 26.71
C ARG A 305 -13.83 3.77 26.42
N ARG A 306 -12.87 4.01 25.52
CA ARG A 306 -11.72 3.10 25.29
C ARG A 306 -10.35 3.80 25.41
N ARG A 307 -10.24 4.73 26.36
CA ARG A 307 -8.95 5.25 26.87
C ARG A 307 -8.66 4.80 28.31
N SER A 308 -9.47 3.89 28.83
CA SER A 308 -9.27 3.19 30.08
C SER A 308 -9.25 1.71 29.75
N HIS A 309 -8.17 1.03 30.17
CA HIS A 309 -7.68 -0.30 29.78
C HIS A 309 -6.69 -0.30 28.61
#